data_AF-A0A521H2M9-F1
#
_entry.id   AF-A0A521H2M9-F1
#
_cell.length_a   1.000
_cell.length_b   1.000
_cell.length_c   1.000
_cell.angle_alpha   90.00
_cell.angle_beta   90.00
_cell.angle_gamma   90.00
#
_symmetry.space_group_name_H-M   'P 1'
#
loop_
_entity.id
_entity.type
_entity.pdbx_description
1 polymer ?
#
loop_
_entity_poly.entity_id
_entity_poly.type
_entity_poly.pdbx_seq_one_letter_code
_entity_poly.pdbx_strand_id
1 'polypeptide(L)'
;MFFLAREIIRARAIHKFAEREAVDSQLPGRKRGPADAYRHMLGAAEATRIYGELPTSVAGEAGEIISGNTAEESAMDRHNNKIGIEIGKIARKENWTREQTIKAVRQKIIESKNRDGSSRPGGDFATWYPEKDGQGNSNWGGNPKYDISDNVEESKKGVPMPIEHMNWPNIDFNDPYHNNPYGTPPGFQPYVTESDATIEEELRAQFREDESKRNQPDPNVPAADEIDPKTGKKFGDMRTGEYASALFRKRQRDAANGNATNDNAPNAGGDVRVRAYDREGGKEHVRAYSRSKPKK
;
A
#
# COMPACT_ATOMS: atom_id res chain seq x y z
N MET A 1 -6.99 -6.39 -24.95
CA MET A 1 -7.24 -5.67 -23.68
C MET A 1 -7.71 -6.58 -22.54
N PHE A 2 -8.57 -7.59 -22.78
CA PHE A 2 -9.12 -8.45 -21.71
C PHE A 2 -8.10 -9.26 -20.88
N PHE A 3 -6.97 -9.68 -21.46
CA PHE A 3 -5.93 -10.40 -20.72
C PHE A 3 -5.28 -9.53 -19.63
N LEU A 4 -4.99 -8.26 -19.92
CA LEU A 4 -4.31 -7.37 -18.97
C LEU A 4 -5.19 -7.05 -17.75
N ALA A 5 -6.49 -6.85 -17.97
CA ALA A 5 -7.43 -6.55 -16.89
C ALA A 5 -7.54 -7.71 -15.89
N ARG A 6 -7.58 -8.96 -16.39
CA ARG A 6 -7.66 -10.16 -15.53
C ARG A 6 -6.42 -10.31 -14.64
N GLU A 7 -5.24 -10.06 -15.18
CA GLU A 7 -3.99 -10.15 -14.43
C GLU A 7 -3.85 -9.05 -13.37
N ILE A 8 -4.33 -7.83 -13.66
CA ILE A 8 -4.37 -6.74 -12.67
C ILE A 8 -5.29 -7.07 -11.48
N ILE A 9 -6.49 -7.59 -11.77
CA ILE A 9 -7.46 -7.98 -10.75
C ILE A 9 -6.85 -9.02 -9.82
N ARG A 10 -6.20 -10.03 -10.42
CA ARG A 10 -5.52 -11.11 -9.72
C ARG A 10 -4.36 -10.64 -8.84
N ALA A 11 -3.52 -9.74 -9.36
CA ALA A 11 -2.44 -9.14 -8.57
C ALA A 11 -2.99 -8.38 -7.35
N ARG A 12 -4.11 -7.68 -7.50
CA ARG A 12 -4.78 -7.00 -6.38
C ARG A 12 -5.29 -7.97 -5.32
N ALA A 13 -5.84 -9.12 -5.69
CA ALA A 13 -6.23 -10.13 -4.68
C ALA A 13 -5.05 -10.62 -3.87
N ILE A 14 -3.93 -10.93 -4.54
CA ILE A 14 -2.76 -11.44 -3.82
C ILE A 14 -2.24 -10.40 -2.84
N HIS A 15 -2.21 -9.13 -3.25
CA HIS A 15 -1.84 -8.05 -2.34
C HIS A 15 -2.80 -7.95 -1.15
N LYS A 16 -4.12 -7.96 -1.37
CA LYS A 16 -5.13 -7.92 -0.30
C LYS A 16 -5.03 -9.14 0.62
N PHE A 17 -4.79 -10.32 0.07
CA PHE A 17 -4.56 -11.54 0.83
C PHE A 17 -3.33 -11.40 1.72
N ALA A 18 -2.20 -10.96 1.17
CA ALA A 18 -0.96 -10.79 1.94
C ALA A 18 -1.10 -9.70 3.02
N GLU A 19 -1.85 -8.63 2.73
CA GLU A 19 -2.19 -7.59 3.69
C GLU A 19 -3.05 -8.13 4.83
N ARG A 20 -4.13 -8.87 4.54
CA ARG A 20 -4.96 -9.53 5.56
C ARG A 20 -4.17 -10.51 6.42
N GLU A 21 -3.38 -11.39 5.79
CA GLU A 21 -2.51 -12.33 6.51
C GLU A 21 -1.48 -11.62 7.39
N ALA A 22 -0.92 -10.52 6.91
CA ALA A 22 -0.06 -9.69 7.75
C ALA A 22 -0.87 -9.17 8.93
N VAL A 23 -2.07 -8.62 8.73
CA VAL A 23 -2.93 -8.17 9.83
C VAL A 23 -3.15 -9.28 10.85
N ASP A 24 -3.59 -10.45 10.40
CA ASP A 24 -3.91 -11.59 11.24
C ASP A 24 -2.69 -12.17 11.98
N SER A 25 -1.49 -12.05 11.41
CA SER A 25 -0.25 -12.47 12.07
C SER A 25 0.05 -11.68 13.35
N GLN A 26 -0.58 -10.51 13.53
CA GLN A 26 -0.33 -9.57 14.62
C GLN A 26 1.15 -9.14 14.77
N LEU A 27 1.99 -9.37 13.75
CA LEU A 27 3.35 -8.85 13.72
C LEU A 27 3.35 -7.31 13.79
N PRO A 28 4.33 -6.70 14.48
CA PRO A 28 4.44 -5.25 14.57
C PRO A 28 4.99 -4.61 13.30
N GLY A 29 4.74 -3.31 13.15
CA GLY A 29 5.33 -2.48 12.09
C GLY A 29 4.82 -2.83 10.70
N ARG A 30 3.58 -2.42 10.41
CA ARG A 30 2.92 -2.52 9.09
C ARG A 30 3.65 -1.77 8.00
N LYS A 31 4.46 -0.79 8.41
CA LYS A 31 5.42 -0.08 7.59
C LYS A 31 6.79 -0.16 8.24
N ARG A 32 7.82 -0.54 7.47
CA ARG A 32 9.24 -0.67 7.89
C ARG A 32 9.54 -1.72 8.96
N GLY A 33 8.56 -2.53 9.36
CA GLY A 33 8.72 -3.55 10.40
C GLY A 33 8.49 -4.98 9.91
N PRO A 34 8.49 -5.96 10.83
CA PRO A 34 8.32 -7.38 10.51
C PRO A 34 7.02 -7.71 9.78
N ALA A 35 5.91 -7.04 10.11
CA ALA A 35 4.64 -7.21 9.40
C ALA A 35 4.73 -6.79 7.93
N ASP A 36 5.43 -5.69 7.67
CA ASP A 36 5.66 -5.18 6.32
C ASP A 36 6.50 -6.17 5.50
N ALA A 37 7.61 -6.63 6.07
CA ALA A 37 8.46 -7.66 5.47
C ALA A 37 7.67 -8.94 5.16
N TYR A 38 6.84 -9.40 6.10
CA TYR A 38 5.97 -10.57 5.93
C TYR A 38 4.96 -10.37 4.79
N ARG A 39 4.29 -9.21 4.73
CA ARG A 39 3.35 -8.85 3.67
C ARG A 39 4.02 -8.90 2.29
N HIS A 40 5.19 -8.29 2.15
CA HIS A 40 5.94 -8.25 0.91
C HIS A 40 6.39 -9.65 0.46
N MET A 41 6.98 -10.43 1.38
CA MET A 41 7.39 -11.81 1.08
C MET A 41 6.21 -12.70 0.70
N LEU A 42 5.10 -12.63 1.43
CA LEU A 42 3.93 -13.47 1.18
C LEU A 42 3.27 -13.12 -0.15
N GLY A 43 3.10 -11.82 -0.43
CA GLY A 43 2.56 -11.35 -1.70
C GLY A 43 3.40 -11.82 -2.88
N ALA A 44 4.73 -11.68 -2.79
CA ALA A 44 5.65 -12.15 -3.84
C ALA A 44 5.68 -13.68 -3.98
N ALA A 45 5.61 -14.42 -2.86
CA ALA A 45 5.60 -15.88 -2.87
C ALA A 45 4.33 -16.44 -3.52
N GLU A 46 3.16 -15.95 -3.14
CA GLU A 46 1.89 -16.39 -3.73
C GLU A 46 1.76 -15.98 -5.20
N ALA A 47 2.18 -14.76 -5.56
CA ALA A 47 2.19 -14.34 -6.95
C ALA A 47 3.09 -15.24 -7.81
N THR A 48 4.27 -15.58 -7.30
CA THR A 48 5.19 -16.48 -8.01
C THR A 48 4.66 -17.92 -8.05
N ARG A 49 4.04 -18.41 -6.98
CA ARG A 49 3.42 -19.73 -6.95
C ARG A 49 2.37 -19.87 -8.05
N ILE A 50 1.47 -18.89 -8.17
CA ILE A 50 0.33 -18.92 -9.10
C ILE A 50 0.75 -18.55 -10.53
N TYR A 51 1.56 -17.50 -10.73
CA TYR A 51 1.85 -16.94 -12.06
C TYR A 51 3.29 -17.16 -12.55
N GLY A 52 4.22 -17.51 -11.67
CA GLY A 52 5.64 -17.62 -11.97
C GLY A 52 6.40 -16.32 -11.68
N GLU A 53 7.72 -16.37 -11.90
CA GLU A 53 8.65 -15.30 -11.50
C GLU A 53 8.46 -14.02 -12.32
N LEU A 54 8.48 -14.14 -13.66
CA LEU A 54 8.57 -12.99 -14.56
C LEU A 54 7.45 -11.94 -14.34
N PRO A 55 6.16 -12.33 -14.22
CA PRO A 55 5.09 -11.37 -13.96
C PRO A 55 5.21 -10.72 -12.57
N THR A 56 5.70 -11.47 -11.59
CA THR A 56 5.82 -11.03 -10.20
C THR A 56 6.91 -9.99 -10.03
N SER A 57 8.08 -10.19 -10.66
CA SER A 57 9.17 -9.21 -10.62
C SER A 57 8.77 -7.85 -11.22
N VAL A 58 7.99 -7.86 -12.32
CA VAL A 58 7.50 -6.65 -12.96
C VAL A 58 6.46 -5.93 -12.09
N ALA A 59 5.53 -6.69 -11.48
CA ALA A 59 4.52 -6.12 -10.60
C ALA A 59 5.12 -5.52 -9.32
N GLY A 60 6.12 -6.19 -8.73
CA GLY A 60 6.84 -5.68 -7.56
C GLY A 60 7.52 -4.35 -7.85
N GLU A 61 8.28 -4.25 -8.95
CA GLU A 61 8.97 -3.01 -9.31
C GLU A 61 7.99 -1.87 -9.64
N ALA A 62 6.86 -2.18 -10.28
CA ALA A 62 5.82 -1.18 -10.55
C ALA A 62 5.18 -0.62 -9.27
N GLY A 63 5.00 -1.47 -8.24
CA GLY A 63 4.51 -1.04 -6.93
C GLY A 63 5.46 -0.05 -6.26
N GLU A 64 6.77 -0.31 -6.32
CA GLU A 64 7.79 0.56 -5.74
C GLU A 64 7.80 1.95 -6.36
N ILE A 65 7.74 2.04 -7.71
CA ILE A 65 7.75 3.31 -8.43
C ILE A 65 6.56 4.22 -8.05
N ILE A 66 5.42 3.62 -7.72
CA ILE A 66 4.17 4.36 -7.45
C ILE A 66 4.06 4.76 -5.98
N SER A 67 4.67 4.01 -5.07
CA SER A 67 4.49 4.16 -3.61
C SER A 67 5.01 5.47 -3.02
N GLY A 68 5.98 6.14 -3.67
CA GLY A 68 6.64 7.33 -3.14
C GLY A 68 7.52 7.04 -1.91
N ASN A 69 7.89 5.77 -1.70
CA ASN A 69 8.81 5.33 -0.65
C ASN A 69 10.22 5.93 -0.84
N THR A 70 10.99 6.02 0.24
CA THR A 70 12.42 6.38 0.16
C THR A 70 13.21 5.28 -0.54
N ALA A 71 14.40 5.60 -1.04
CA ALA A 71 15.25 4.64 -1.72
C ALA A 71 15.60 3.44 -0.84
N GLU A 72 15.77 3.67 0.45
CA GLU A 72 16.07 2.65 1.46
C GLU A 72 14.86 1.76 1.74
N GLU A 73 13.65 2.34 1.85
CA GLU A 73 12.41 1.56 2.03
C GLU A 73 12.20 0.63 0.84
N SER A 74 12.30 1.16 -0.38
CA SER A 74 12.19 0.34 -1.59
C SER A 74 13.29 -0.71 -1.71
N ALA A 75 14.48 -0.49 -1.13
CA ALA A 75 15.52 -1.53 -1.11
C ALA A 75 15.15 -2.69 -0.19
N MET A 76 14.55 -2.41 0.97
CA MET A 76 14.02 -3.42 1.89
C MET A 76 12.88 -4.21 1.24
N ASP A 77 11.91 -3.52 0.64
CA ASP A 77 10.75 -4.15 0.00
C ASP A 77 11.17 -5.05 -1.18
N ARG A 78 12.09 -4.58 -2.03
CA ARG A 78 12.67 -5.40 -3.12
C ARG A 78 13.41 -6.63 -2.59
N HIS A 79 14.18 -6.47 -1.50
CA HIS A 79 14.90 -7.59 -0.89
C HIS A 79 13.94 -8.66 -0.35
N ASN A 80 12.90 -8.24 0.37
CA ASN A 80 11.86 -9.12 0.89
C ASN A 80 11.06 -9.78 -0.25
N ASN A 81 10.71 -9.02 -1.29
CA ASN A 81 10.06 -9.56 -2.49
C ASN A 81 10.93 -10.65 -3.15
N LYS A 82 12.25 -10.45 -3.25
CA LYS A 82 13.17 -11.44 -3.81
C LYS A 82 13.14 -12.75 -3.03
N ILE A 83 13.15 -12.69 -1.71
CA ILE A 83 13.03 -13.89 -0.86
C ILE A 83 11.68 -14.57 -1.07
N GLY A 84 10.60 -13.79 -1.13
CA GLY A 84 9.26 -14.30 -1.45
C GLY A 84 9.22 -15.02 -2.80
N ILE A 85 9.82 -14.43 -3.85
CA ILE A 85 9.93 -15.06 -5.18
C ILE A 85 10.62 -16.42 -5.09
N GLU A 86 11.73 -16.54 -4.36
CA GLU A 86 12.43 -17.83 -4.21
C GLU A 86 11.57 -18.88 -3.50
N ILE A 87 10.84 -18.49 -2.44
CA ILE A 87 9.86 -19.36 -1.78
C ILE A 87 8.76 -19.78 -2.78
N GLY A 88 8.24 -18.83 -3.55
CA GLY A 88 7.18 -19.08 -4.53
C GLY A 88 7.62 -19.98 -5.69
N LYS A 89 8.89 -19.93 -6.11
CA LYS A 89 9.47 -20.85 -7.10
C LYS A 89 9.45 -22.29 -6.59
N ILE A 90 9.89 -22.50 -5.35
CA ILE A 90 9.85 -23.80 -4.70
C ILE A 90 8.40 -24.26 -4.57
N ALA A 91 7.52 -23.38 -4.06
CA ALA A 91 6.10 -23.67 -3.90
C ALA A 91 5.44 -24.10 -5.21
N ARG A 92 5.74 -23.42 -6.32
CA ARG A 92 5.24 -23.80 -7.64
C ARG A 92 5.77 -25.15 -8.10
N LYS A 93 7.09 -25.35 -8.00
CA LYS A 93 7.78 -26.56 -8.46
C LYS A 93 7.29 -27.81 -7.71
N GLU A 94 7.13 -27.69 -6.41
CA GLU A 94 6.74 -28.78 -5.51
C GLU A 94 5.21 -28.85 -5.30
N ASN A 95 4.44 -28.06 -6.06
CA ASN A 95 2.97 -27.98 -6.00
C ASN A 95 2.41 -27.77 -4.58
N TRP A 96 3.02 -26.85 -3.83
CA TRP A 96 2.58 -26.48 -2.50
C TRP A 96 1.19 -25.85 -2.50
N THR A 97 0.46 -26.10 -1.42
CA THR A 97 -0.75 -25.35 -1.10
C THR A 97 -0.40 -23.92 -0.65
N ARG A 98 -1.42 -23.05 -0.57
CA ARG A 98 -1.26 -21.71 0.01
C ARG A 98 -0.79 -21.80 1.45
N GLU A 99 -1.34 -22.72 2.25
CA GLU A 99 -1.01 -22.88 3.66
C GLU A 99 0.47 -23.28 3.86
N GLN A 100 0.99 -24.16 2.99
CA GLN A 100 2.41 -24.51 2.99
C GLN A 100 3.29 -23.31 2.63
N THR A 101 2.84 -22.47 1.70
CA THR A 101 3.53 -21.23 1.31
C THR A 101 3.54 -20.22 2.47
N ILE A 102 2.39 -19.99 3.11
CA ILE A 102 2.28 -19.18 4.35
C ILE A 102 3.25 -19.68 5.40
N LYS A 103 3.27 -20.99 5.67
CA LYS A 103 4.14 -21.61 6.67
C LYS A 103 5.62 -21.37 6.37
N ALA A 104 6.03 -21.51 5.10
CA ALA A 104 7.41 -21.26 4.69
C ALA A 104 7.81 -19.79 4.84
N VAL A 105 6.93 -18.86 4.49
CA VAL A 105 7.17 -17.41 4.66
C VAL A 105 7.25 -17.05 6.15
N ARG A 106 6.35 -17.56 7.00
CA ARG A 106 6.39 -17.36 8.45
C ARG A 106 7.67 -17.90 9.07
N GLN A 107 8.09 -19.10 8.67
CA GLN A 107 9.35 -19.70 9.11
C GLN A 107 10.54 -18.81 8.75
N LYS A 108 10.53 -18.22 7.55
CA LYS A 108 11.60 -17.31 7.14
C LYS A 108 11.62 -16.01 7.96
N ILE A 109 10.47 -15.46 8.36
CA ILE A 109 10.41 -14.33 9.30
C ILE A 109 11.02 -14.70 10.66
N ILE A 110 10.70 -15.89 11.19
CA ILE A 110 11.28 -16.41 12.45
C ILE A 110 12.80 -16.51 12.36
N GLU A 111 13.33 -17.10 11.29
CA GLU A 111 14.77 -17.34 11.09
C GLU A 111 15.59 -16.06 10.92
N SER A 112 14.95 -15.01 10.40
CA SER A 112 15.59 -13.73 10.08
C SER A 112 15.84 -12.85 11.30
N LYS A 113 15.34 -13.25 12.46
CA LYS A 113 15.40 -12.49 13.71
C LYS A 113 16.80 -12.50 14.34
N ASN A 114 17.22 -11.32 14.80
CA ASN A 114 18.24 -11.14 15.84
C ASN A 114 17.62 -11.10 17.24
N ARG A 115 18.42 -11.35 18.28
CA ARG A 115 17.93 -11.34 19.67
C ARG A 115 17.31 -10.01 20.09
N ASP A 116 17.70 -8.90 19.48
CA ASP A 116 17.25 -7.53 19.73
C ASP A 116 16.02 -7.11 18.90
N GLY A 117 15.42 -8.03 18.13
CA GLY A 117 14.31 -7.68 17.25
C GLY A 117 14.71 -6.90 15.99
N SER A 118 15.99 -6.76 15.69
CA SER A 118 16.40 -6.39 14.32
C SER A 118 16.35 -7.62 13.40
N SER A 119 16.25 -7.40 12.10
CA SER A 119 16.55 -8.45 11.13
C SER A 119 18.06 -8.64 10.97
N ARG A 120 18.49 -9.87 10.67
CA ARG A 120 19.86 -10.15 10.22
C ARG A 120 20.14 -9.42 8.91
N PRO A 121 21.18 -8.57 8.83
CA PRO A 121 21.50 -7.87 7.60
C PRO A 121 22.06 -8.84 6.55
N GLY A 122 21.45 -8.84 5.36
CA GLY A 122 21.95 -9.51 4.17
C GLY A 122 21.68 -11.02 4.08
N GLY A 123 22.00 -11.58 2.90
CA GLY A 123 21.79 -13.00 2.59
C GLY A 123 20.33 -13.36 2.32
N ASP A 124 19.93 -14.57 2.73
CA ASP A 124 18.60 -15.11 2.49
C ASP A 124 17.61 -14.82 3.63
N PHE A 125 17.90 -13.83 4.48
CA PHE A 125 17.04 -13.43 5.60
C PHE A 125 16.19 -12.22 5.23
N ALA A 126 14.92 -12.24 5.66
CA ALA A 126 14.03 -11.10 5.58
C ALA A 126 14.63 -9.90 6.32
N THR A 127 14.41 -8.70 5.80
CA THR A 127 14.93 -7.46 6.40
C THR A 127 13.83 -6.51 6.80
N TRP A 128 14.03 -5.81 7.92
CA TRP A 128 13.20 -4.70 8.38
C TRP A 128 14.06 -3.70 9.17
N TYR A 129 13.56 -2.48 9.38
CA TYR A 129 14.29 -1.47 10.14
C TYR A 129 14.30 -1.82 11.63
N PRO A 130 15.31 -1.41 12.41
CA PRO A 130 15.22 -1.47 13.87
C PRO A 130 13.99 -0.71 14.38
N GLU A 131 13.33 -1.17 15.44
CA GLU A 131 12.12 -0.51 15.97
C GLU A 131 12.37 0.97 16.26
N LYS A 132 13.53 1.27 16.86
CA LYS A 132 13.95 2.63 17.17
C LYS A 132 15.07 3.09 16.23
N ASP A 133 15.02 4.35 15.83
CA ASP A 133 16.17 5.00 15.21
C ASP A 133 17.28 5.27 16.23
N GLY A 134 18.43 5.77 15.76
CA GLY A 134 19.56 6.13 16.63
C GLY A 134 19.25 7.27 17.61
N GLN A 135 18.07 7.89 17.52
CA GLN A 135 17.57 8.95 18.38
C GLN A 135 16.44 8.47 19.31
N GLY A 136 16.06 7.19 19.25
CA GLY A 136 15.00 6.61 20.08
C GLY A 136 13.57 6.81 19.56
N ASN A 137 13.38 7.38 18.36
CA ASN A 137 12.07 7.50 17.74
C ASN A 137 11.66 6.18 17.07
N SER A 138 10.36 5.91 16.98
CA SER A 138 9.86 4.73 16.26
C SER A 138 10.12 4.84 14.77
N ASN A 139 10.86 3.90 14.19
CA ASN A 139 10.97 3.73 12.74
C ASN A 139 9.75 3.04 12.15
N TRP A 140 9.07 2.21 12.94
CA TRP A 140 7.93 1.44 12.48
C TRP A 140 6.66 2.29 12.47
N GLY A 141 5.82 2.06 11.47
CA GLY A 141 4.50 2.68 11.34
C GLY A 141 3.37 1.65 11.22
N GLY A 142 2.15 2.08 11.55
CA GLY A 142 0.91 1.29 11.49
C GLY A 142 0.75 0.29 12.64
N ASN A 143 -0.47 0.15 13.17
CA ASN A 143 -0.75 -0.60 14.40
C ASN A 143 -1.33 -1.99 14.07
N PRO A 144 -0.94 -3.10 14.73
CA PRO A 144 -1.30 -4.45 14.30
C PRO A 144 -2.80 -4.77 14.30
N LYS A 145 -3.61 -4.01 15.05
CA LYS A 145 -4.96 -4.43 15.49
C LYS A 145 -6.15 -3.70 14.83
N TYR A 146 -5.95 -2.56 14.17
CA TYR A 146 -7.09 -1.68 13.83
C TYR A 146 -7.13 -1.13 12.40
N ASP A 147 -6.32 -1.66 11.47
CA ASP A 147 -6.31 -1.15 10.09
C ASP A 147 -7.49 -1.65 9.22
N ILE A 148 -8.25 -2.66 9.68
CA ILE A 148 -9.43 -3.19 8.96
C ILE A 148 -10.76 -2.65 9.50
N SER A 149 -10.77 -1.91 10.61
CA SER A 149 -12.01 -1.29 11.07
C SER A 149 -12.23 0.00 10.26
N ASP A 150 -13.35 0.08 9.54
CA ASP A 150 -13.83 1.33 8.92
C ASP A 150 -14.00 2.47 9.95
N ASN A 151 -13.91 2.14 11.24
CA ASN A 151 -13.99 3.05 12.36
C ASN A 151 -12.61 3.64 12.72
N VAL A 152 -12.25 4.71 12.02
CA VAL A 152 -11.00 5.50 12.21
C VAL A 152 -10.76 5.96 13.66
N GLU A 153 -11.80 6.04 14.50
CA GLU A 153 -11.64 6.39 15.91
C GLU A 153 -11.08 5.25 16.77
N GLU A 154 -11.37 3.99 16.45
CA GLU A 154 -10.80 2.84 17.18
C GLU A 154 -9.34 2.60 16.78
N SER A 155 -8.98 2.84 15.52
CA SER A 155 -7.58 2.78 15.08
C SER A 155 -6.70 3.88 15.66
N LYS A 156 -7.30 5.02 16.03
CA LYS A 156 -6.63 6.14 16.74
C LYS A 156 -6.54 5.95 18.25
N LYS A 157 -7.33 5.06 18.86
CA LYS A 157 -7.15 4.68 20.27
C LYS A 157 -5.89 3.83 20.35
N GLY A 158 -4.75 4.50 20.38
CA GLY A 158 -3.41 3.94 20.33
C GLY A 158 -3.15 2.92 21.42
N VAL A 159 -3.62 1.70 21.19
CA VAL A 159 -3.11 0.53 21.87
C VAL A 159 -1.62 0.50 21.54
N PRO A 160 -0.75 0.50 22.57
CA PRO A 160 0.68 0.44 22.34
C PRO A 160 0.99 -0.73 21.42
N MET A 161 1.84 -0.49 20.42
CA MET A 161 2.45 -1.58 19.66
C MET A 161 2.99 -2.59 20.68
N PRO A 162 2.85 -3.90 20.42
CA PRO A 162 3.32 -4.92 21.34
C PRO A 162 4.79 -4.65 21.62
N ILE A 163 5.09 -4.33 22.88
CA ILE A 163 6.46 -4.22 23.38
C ILE A 163 7.18 -5.55 23.12
N GLU A 164 8.48 -5.47 22.81
CA GLU A 164 9.43 -6.46 22.25
C GLU A 164 9.29 -7.95 22.63
N HIS A 165 8.54 -8.28 23.68
CA HIS A 165 8.32 -9.64 24.16
C HIS A 165 6.93 -10.24 23.82
N MET A 166 5.96 -9.45 23.32
CA MET A 166 4.56 -9.92 23.22
C MET A 166 4.13 -10.46 21.86
N ASN A 167 4.60 -9.91 20.72
CA ASN A 167 4.23 -10.40 19.37
C ASN A 167 5.41 -10.72 18.46
N TRP A 168 6.59 -10.81 19.05
CA TRP A 168 7.75 -11.34 18.36
C TRP A 168 7.61 -12.85 18.21
N PRO A 169 8.15 -13.47 17.15
CA PRO A 169 7.86 -14.85 16.78
C PRO A 169 8.68 -15.84 17.62
N ASN A 170 8.52 -15.79 18.94
CA ASN A 170 8.55 -16.99 19.79
C ASN A 170 7.15 -17.64 19.85
N ILE A 171 6.19 -17.13 19.06
CA ILE A 171 4.92 -17.79 18.80
C ILE A 171 5.25 -19.07 18.01
N ASP A 172 5.01 -20.22 18.61
CA ASP A 172 4.82 -21.42 17.80
C ASP A 172 3.56 -21.20 16.98
N PHE A 173 3.72 -20.84 15.70
CA PHE A 173 2.58 -20.67 14.79
C PHE A 173 1.77 -21.97 14.61
N ASN A 174 2.25 -23.11 15.13
CA ASN A 174 1.54 -24.38 15.18
C ASN A 174 0.87 -24.65 16.54
N ASP A 175 1.00 -23.79 17.56
CA ASP A 175 0.29 -23.92 18.83
C ASP A 175 -1.06 -23.20 18.75
N PRO A 176 -2.21 -23.92 18.65
CA PRO A 176 -3.53 -23.33 18.60
C PRO A 176 -3.98 -22.70 19.93
N TYR A 177 -3.22 -22.89 21.02
CA TYR A 177 -3.51 -22.40 22.36
C TYR A 177 -2.53 -21.34 22.84
N HIS A 178 -1.57 -20.92 22.01
CA HIS A 178 -0.71 -19.81 22.41
C HIS A 178 -1.59 -18.57 22.58
N ASN A 179 -1.52 -18.02 23.80
CA ASN A 179 -2.12 -16.75 24.17
C ASN A 179 -1.61 -15.69 23.19
N ASN A 180 -2.35 -15.47 22.11
CA ASN A 180 -2.37 -14.17 21.47
C ASN A 180 -2.58 -13.19 22.64
N PRO A 181 -1.61 -12.34 23.00
CA PRO A 181 -1.77 -11.43 24.13
C PRO A 181 -2.93 -10.44 23.90
N TYR A 182 -3.50 -10.43 22.69
CA TYR A 182 -4.69 -9.68 22.33
C TYR A 182 -6.00 -10.46 22.41
N GLY A 183 -5.97 -11.76 22.72
CA GLY A 183 -7.07 -12.69 22.55
C GLY A 183 -7.50 -12.78 21.07
N THR A 184 -8.12 -13.88 20.67
CA THR A 184 -9.09 -13.77 19.57
C THR A 184 -10.18 -12.82 20.08
N PRO A 185 -10.45 -11.67 19.44
CA PRO A 185 -11.57 -10.82 19.85
C PRO A 185 -12.82 -11.69 19.97
N PRO A 186 -13.67 -11.51 20.99
CA PRO A 186 -14.96 -12.18 21.02
C PRO A 186 -15.71 -11.93 19.71
N GLY A 187 -15.96 -12.99 18.93
CA GLY A 187 -16.58 -12.89 17.59
C GLY A 187 -15.63 -12.99 16.40
N PHE A 188 -14.30 -13.05 16.61
CA PHE A 188 -13.34 -13.32 15.53
C PHE A 188 -13.27 -14.83 15.28
N GLN A 189 -14.02 -15.30 14.28
CA GLN A 189 -13.87 -16.65 13.75
C GLN A 189 -12.51 -16.72 13.02
N PRO A 190 -11.68 -17.76 13.19
CA PRO A 190 -10.55 -17.97 12.29
C PRO A 190 -11.11 -17.96 10.88
N TYR A 191 -10.58 -17.08 10.01
CA TYR A 191 -11.05 -17.02 8.64
C TYR A 191 -10.87 -18.40 8.03
N VAL A 192 -11.99 -19.03 7.65
CA VAL A 192 -11.94 -20.21 6.79
C VAL A 192 -11.16 -19.75 5.57
N THR A 193 -10.06 -20.43 5.26
CA THR A 193 -9.26 -20.16 4.07
C THR A 193 -10.21 -20.19 2.88
N GLU A 194 -10.61 -19.00 2.43
CA GLU A 194 -11.49 -18.86 1.28
C GLU A 194 -10.81 -19.57 0.12
N SER A 195 -11.55 -20.45 -0.53
CA SER A 195 -11.03 -21.13 -1.71
C SER A 195 -10.58 -20.09 -2.73
N ASP A 196 -9.59 -20.42 -3.56
CA ASP A 196 -9.17 -19.53 -4.65
C ASP A 196 -10.34 -19.07 -5.53
N ALA A 197 -11.41 -19.88 -5.62
CA ALA A 197 -12.64 -19.54 -6.32
C ALA A 197 -13.42 -18.40 -5.64
N THR A 198 -13.47 -18.35 -4.30
CA THR A 198 -14.17 -17.31 -3.53
C THR A 198 -13.48 -15.97 -3.69
N ILE A 199 -12.15 -15.93 -3.62
CA ILE A 199 -11.35 -14.72 -3.86
C ILE A 199 -11.51 -14.26 -5.32
N GLU A 200 -11.48 -15.18 -6.30
CA GLU A 200 -11.76 -14.81 -7.69
C GLU A 200 -13.17 -14.22 -7.87
N GLU A 201 -14.17 -14.71 -7.13
CA GLU A 201 -15.54 -14.21 -7.20
C GLU A 201 -15.68 -12.82 -6.57
N GLU A 202 -15.12 -12.60 -5.37
CA GLU A 202 -15.08 -11.27 -4.72
C GLU A 202 -14.41 -10.24 -5.63
N LEU A 203 -13.27 -10.61 -6.23
CA LEU A 203 -12.56 -9.76 -7.17
C LEU A 203 -13.37 -9.45 -8.43
N ARG A 204 -14.08 -10.44 -8.99
CA ARG A 204 -14.97 -10.23 -10.14
C ARG A 204 -16.14 -9.34 -9.76
N ALA A 205 -16.65 -9.43 -8.53
CA ALA A 205 -17.67 -8.53 -8.02
C ALA A 205 -17.13 -7.10 -7.90
N GLN A 206 -15.95 -6.92 -7.30
CA GLN A 206 -15.31 -5.61 -7.19
C GLN A 206 -14.94 -5.01 -8.54
N PHE A 207 -14.51 -5.81 -9.51
CA PHE A 207 -14.27 -5.32 -10.86
C PHE A 207 -15.57 -4.87 -11.54
N ARG A 208 -16.66 -5.64 -11.40
CA ARG A 208 -17.98 -5.23 -11.90
C ARG A 208 -18.43 -3.92 -11.27
N GLU A 209 -18.13 -3.69 -9.99
CA GLU A 209 -18.39 -2.43 -9.30
C GLU A 209 -17.48 -1.27 -9.80
N ASP A 210 -16.17 -1.50 -9.96
CA ASP A 210 -15.24 -0.50 -10.50
C ASP A 210 -15.55 -0.14 -11.95
N GLU A 211 -15.99 -1.12 -12.75
CA GLU A 211 -16.43 -0.94 -14.14
C GLU A 211 -17.77 -0.19 -14.19
N SER A 212 -18.72 -0.50 -13.29
CA SER A 212 -19.96 0.26 -13.20
C SER A 212 -19.71 1.71 -12.79
N LYS A 213 -18.80 1.97 -11.84
CA LYS A 213 -18.37 3.33 -11.45
C LYS A 213 -17.67 4.06 -12.58
N ARG A 214 -16.86 3.37 -13.40
CA ARG A 214 -16.22 3.97 -14.59
C ARG A 214 -17.19 4.25 -15.74
N ASN A 215 -18.23 3.44 -15.87
CA ASN A 215 -19.28 3.61 -16.87
C ASN A 215 -20.38 4.57 -16.41
N GLN A 216 -20.40 4.95 -15.13
CA GLN A 216 -21.17 6.11 -14.70
C GLN A 216 -20.52 7.36 -15.32
N PRO A 217 -21.29 8.22 -15.99
CA PRO A 217 -20.79 9.49 -16.47
C PRO A 217 -20.20 10.26 -15.27
N ASP A 218 -18.90 10.59 -15.30
CA ASP A 218 -18.34 11.50 -14.29
C ASP A 218 -19.15 12.80 -14.37
N PRO A 219 -19.87 13.19 -13.30
CA PRO A 219 -20.73 14.38 -13.33
C PRO A 219 -19.94 15.66 -13.61
N ASN A 220 -18.60 15.63 -13.45
CA ASN A 220 -17.70 16.73 -13.77
C ASN A 220 -17.15 16.67 -15.21
N VAL A 221 -17.42 15.59 -15.93
CA VAL A 221 -17.13 15.47 -17.36
C VAL A 221 -18.36 15.96 -18.13
N PRO A 222 -18.24 17.07 -18.90
CA PRO A 222 -19.31 17.57 -19.72
C PRO A 222 -19.75 16.50 -20.73
N ALA A 223 -21.06 16.40 -20.94
CA ALA A 223 -21.61 15.49 -21.93
C ALA A 223 -21.06 15.85 -23.33
N ALA A 224 -20.93 14.87 -24.21
CA ALA A 224 -20.33 15.08 -25.53
C ALA A 224 -21.06 16.16 -26.35
N ASP A 225 -22.35 16.37 -26.08
CA ASP A 225 -23.21 17.38 -26.69
C ASP A 225 -23.24 18.73 -25.95
N GLU A 226 -22.65 18.83 -24.76
CA GLU A 226 -22.47 20.09 -24.03
C GLU A 226 -21.56 21.02 -24.84
N ILE A 227 -21.89 22.32 -24.88
CA ILE A 227 -21.14 23.33 -25.63
C ILE A 227 -20.19 24.08 -24.68
N ASP A 228 -18.88 24.12 -24.98
CA ASP A 228 -17.96 24.99 -24.23
C ASP A 228 -18.29 26.45 -24.55
N PRO A 229 -18.71 27.26 -23.57
CA PRO A 229 -19.13 28.64 -23.80
C PRO A 229 -18.00 29.54 -24.31
N LYS A 230 -16.73 29.13 -24.18
CA LYS A 230 -15.60 29.91 -24.71
C LYS A 230 -15.37 29.66 -26.20
N THR A 231 -15.61 28.44 -26.68
CA THR A 231 -15.27 28.06 -28.05
C THR A 231 -16.50 27.86 -28.94
N GLY A 232 -17.69 27.73 -28.35
CA GLY A 232 -18.93 27.43 -29.07
C GLY A 232 -18.98 26.01 -29.65
N LYS A 233 -17.96 25.18 -29.41
CA LYS A 233 -17.89 23.80 -29.88
C LYS A 233 -18.51 22.85 -28.86
N LYS A 234 -19.13 21.78 -29.35
CA LYS A 234 -19.49 20.63 -28.53
C LYS A 234 -18.23 19.94 -28.01
N PHE A 235 -18.25 19.47 -26.77
CA PHE A 235 -17.11 18.78 -26.17
C PHE A 235 -16.72 17.50 -26.95
N GLY A 236 -17.68 16.83 -27.59
CA GLY A 236 -17.44 15.66 -28.45
C GLY A 236 -16.75 15.97 -29.78
N ASP A 237 -16.78 17.23 -30.23
CA ASP A 237 -16.17 17.67 -31.50
C ASP A 237 -14.74 18.24 -31.30
N MET A 238 -14.26 18.30 -30.05
CA MET A 238 -12.95 18.85 -29.72
C MET A 238 -11.82 17.85 -29.93
N ARG A 239 -10.68 18.32 -30.43
CA ARG A 239 -9.45 17.52 -30.40
C ARG A 239 -8.97 17.32 -28.96
N THR A 240 -8.22 16.26 -28.68
CA THR A 240 -7.79 15.87 -27.32
C THR A 240 -7.19 17.02 -26.50
N GLY A 241 -6.37 17.89 -27.12
CA GLY A 241 -5.78 19.05 -26.45
C GLY A 241 -6.76 20.21 -26.19
N GLU A 242 -7.74 20.42 -27.07
CA GLU A 242 -8.83 21.41 -26.88
C GLU A 242 -9.75 20.95 -25.75
N TYR A 243 -10.07 19.65 -25.72
CA TYR A 243 -10.91 19.02 -24.70
C TYR A 243 -10.29 19.10 -23.30
N ALA A 244 -9.02 18.74 -23.14
CA ALA A 244 -8.32 18.84 -21.85
C ALA A 244 -8.28 20.29 -21.34
N SER A 245 -8.05 21.25 -22.24
CA SER A 245 -8.06 22.68 -21.90
C SER A 245 -9.45 23.18 -21.49
N ALA A 246 -10.51 22.67 -22.11
CA ALA A 246 -11.89 23.01 -21.80
C ALA A 246 -12.34 22.41 -20.45
N LEU A 247 -11.98 21.16 -20.16
CA LEU A 247 -12.18 20.52 -18.85
C LEU A 247 -11.52 21.31 -17.71
N PHE A 248 -10.27 21.72 -17.91
CA PHE A 248 -9.54 22.50 -16.91
C PHE A 248 -10.23 23.83 -16.59
N ARG A 249 -10.72 24.54 -17.61
CA ARG A 249 -11.50 25.78 -17.44
C ARG A 249 -12.83 25.56 -16.73
N LYS A 250 -13.54 24.47 -17.05
CA LYS A 250 -14.81 24.10 -16.40
C LYS A 250 -14.57 23.86 -14.91
N ARG A 251 -13.56 23.05 -14.55
CA ARG A 251 -13.17 22.83 -13.14
C ARG A 251 -12.79 24.11 -12.40
N GLN A 252 -12.05 25.03 -13.03
CA GLN A 252 -11.73 26.33 -12.43
C GLN A 252 -12.99 27.17 -12.20
N ARG A 253 -13.94 27.15 -13.12
CA ARG A 253 -15.21 27.87 -13.00
C ARG A 253 -16.10 27.26 -11.93
N ASP A 254 -16.22 25.94 -11.88
CA ASP A 254 -17.02 25.24 -10.89
C ASP A 254 -16.42 25.44 -9.49
N ALA A 255 -15.09 25.43 -9.36
CA ALA A 255 -14.40 25.79 -8.13
C ALA A 255 -14.58 27.28 -7.74
N ALA A 256 -14.67 28.19 -8.71
CA ALA A 256 -14.93 29.61 -8.44
C ALA A 256 -16.40 29.87 -8.05
N ASN A 257 -17.35 29.13 -8.65
CA ASN A 257 -18.78 29.27 -8.41
C ASN A 257 -19.24 28.52 -7.16
N GLY A 258 -18.57 27.42 -6.79
CA GLY A 258 -18.89 26.59 -5.63
C GLY A 258 -18.28 27.08 -4.31
N ASN A 259 -17.57 28.21 -4.27
CA ASN A 259 -16.77 28.62 -3.12
C ASN A 259 -17.07 30.04 -2.64
N ALA A 260 -18.35 30.38 -2.49
CA ALA A 260 -18.82 31.59 -1.80
C ALA A 260 -19.14 31.37 -0.30
N THR A 261 -18.80 30.23 0.32
CA THR A 261 -19.06 30.00 1.76
C THR A 261 -17.96 29.27 2.53
N ASN A 262 -16.72 29.19 2.02
CA ASN A 262 -15.62 28.61 2.80
C ASN A 262 -14.64 29.70 3.26
N ASP A 263 -14.97 30.37 4.36
CA ASP A 263 -14.17 31.38 5.07
C ASP A 263 -12.87 30.83 5.71
N ASN A 264 -12.43 29.63 5.33
CA ASN A 264 -11.24 28.96 5.86
C ASN A 264 -10.16 28.67 4.80
N ALA A 265 -10.06 29.49 3.75
CA ALA A 265 -8.84 29.48 2.93
C ALA A 265 -7.71 30.19 3.71
N PRO A 266 -6.62 29.51 4.10
CA PRO A 266 -5.51 30.18 4.78
C PRO A 266 -4.92 31.25 3.85
N ASN A 267 -4.79 32.46 4.39
CA ASN A 267 -4.16 33.61 3.74
C ASN A 267 -2.85 33.18 3.05
N ALA A 268 -2.82 33.20 1.71
CA ALA A 268 -1.68 32.79 0.89
C ALA A 268 -0.56 33.86 0.88
N GLY A 269 -0.03 34.16 2.06
CA GLY A 269 1.18 34.97 2.26
C GLY A 269 1.99 34.36 3.40
N GLY A 270 2.99 33.56 3.05
CA GLY A 270 3.90 32.92 3.99
C GLY A 270 5.18 32.49 3.28
N ASP A 271 6.25 32.37 4.05
CA ASP A 271 7.56 31.96 3.54
C ASP A 271 7.53 30.51 3.07
N VAL A 272 7.93 30.28 1.82
CA VAL A 272 8.08 28.94 1.27
C VAL A 272 9.54 28.54 1.41
N ARG A 273 9.80 27.45 2.15
CA ARG A 273 11.13 26.85 2.24
C ARG A 273 11.22 25.70 1.24
N VAL A 274 12.15 25.82 0.29
CA VAL A 274 12.48 24.74 -0.63
C VAL A 274 13.80 24.14 -0.19
N ARG A 275 13.79 22.82 0.05
CA ARG A 275 14.98 22.03 0.36
C ARG A 275 15.40 21.32 -0.92
N ALA A 276 16.66 21.47 -1.31
CA ALA A 276 17.27 20.74 -2.40
C ALA A 276 18.54 20.05 -1.88
N TYR A 277 18.75 18.81 -2.31
CA TYR A 277 19.95 18.04 -1.99
C TYR A 277 20.84 17.98 -3.24
N ASP A 278 22.16 17.96 -3.03
CA ASP A 278 23.09 17.66 -4.11
C ASP A 278 22.90 16.21 -4.62
N ARG A 279 23.51 15.91 -5.77
CA ARG A 279 23.35 14.62 -6.47
C ARG A 279 23.92 13.43 -5.69
N GLU A 280 24.74 13.69 -4.69
CA GLU A 280 25.36 12.70 -3.80
C GLU A 280 24.61 12.57 -2.46
N GLY A 281 23.51 13.31 -2.27
CA GLY A 281 22.64 13.23 -1.10
C GLY A 281 23.25 13.81 0.19
N GLY A 282 24.40 14.48 0.12
CA GLY A 282 25.23 14.79 1.29
C GLY A 282 24.99 16.17 1.89
N LYS A 283 24.61 17.17 1.09
CA LYS A 283 24.47 18.56 1.56
C LYS A 283 23.09 19.16 1.26
N GLU A 284 22.37 19.50 2.33
CA GLU A 284 21.10 20.21 2.24
C GLU A 284 21.34 21.69 1.90
N HIS A 285 20.76 22.15 0.79
CA HIS A 285 20.69 23.55 0.44
C HIS A 285 19.26 24.05 0.69
N VAL A 286 19.10 24.95 1.66
CA VAL A 286 17.82 25.59 1.95
C VAL A 286 17.80 26.97 1.32
N ARG A 287 16.82 27.23 0.45
CA ARG A 287 16.47 28.59 0.01
C ARG A 287 15.05 28.92 0.47
N ALA A 288 14.92 30.05 1.16
CA ALA A 288 13.64 30.61 1.55
C ALA A 288 13.26 31.73 0.59
N TYR A 289 12.01 31.72 0.13
CA TYR A 289 11.44 32.80 -0.68
C TYR A 289 10.17 33.30 -0.01
N SER A 290 10.10 34.60 0.26
CA SER A 290 8.88 35.25 0.73
C SER A 290 8.00 35.60 -0.47
N ARG A 291 6.78 35.08 -0.50
CA ARG A 291 5.79 35.47 -1.52
C ARG A 291 5.11 36.77 -1.10
N SER A 292 5.13 37.78 -1.97
CA SER A 292 4.32 38.98 -1.78
C SER A 292 2.84 38.66 -1.97
N LYS A 293 1.98 39.29 -1.17
CA LYS A 293 0.53 39.15 -1.30
C LYS A 293 0.08 39.61 -2.70
N PRO A 294 -0.88 38.92 -3.33
CA PRO A 294 -1.45 39.39 -4.58
C PRO A 294 -2.08 40.77 -4.36
N LYS A 295 -1.74 41.73 -5.22
CA LYS A 295 -2.40 43.04 -5.24
C LYS A 295 -3.84 42.82 -5.73
N LYS A 296 -4.80 43.32 -4.94
CA LYS A 296 -6.21 43.39 -5.35
C LYS A 296 -6.38 44.32 -6.53
#